data_AF-A0A1V0HYY3-F1
#
_entry.id   AF-A0A1V0HYY3-F1
#
_cell.length_a   1.000
_cell.length_b   1.000
_cell.length_c   1.000
_cell.angle_alpha   90.00
_cell.angle_beta   90.00
_cell.angle_gamma   90.00
#
_symmetry.space_group_name_H-M   'P 1'
#
loop_
_entity.id
_entity.type
_entity.pdbx_description
1 polymer ?
#
loop_
_entity_poly.entity_id
_entity_poly.type
_entity_poly.pdbx_seq_one_letter_code
_entity_poly.pdbx_strand_id
1 'polypeptide(L)' 'MRPRPHPVFGKLGPMPAASLRAMVGYGLNEAEIGRYFGVTPSSVRRLKRSLGICDSAAE' A
#
# COMPACT_ATOMS: atom_id res chain seq x y z
N MET A 1 5.93 4.87 -23.19
CA MET A 1 5.67 5.84 -22.09
C MET A 1 5.92 5.14 -20.76
N ARG A 2 6.87 5.60 -19.93
CA ARG A 2 7.04 5.06 -18.56
C ARG A 2 6.07 5.81 -17.63
N PRO A 3 5.21 5.13 -16.86
CA PRO A 3 4.36 5.80 -15.89
C PRO A 3 5.25 6.52 -14.87
N ARG A 4 5.02 7.82 -14.65
CA ARG A 4 5.75 8.57 -13.63
C ARG A 4 5.34 7.99 -12.26
N PRO A 5 6.27 7.46 -11.45
CA PRO A 5 5.92 6.96 -10.13
C PRO A 5 5.43 8.13 -9.28
N HIS A 6 4.21 8.03 -8.78
CA HIS A 6 3.66 8.99 -7.83
C HIS A 6 4.60 9.07 -6.61
N PRO A 7 4.91 10.23 -6.02
CA PRO A 7 5.86 10.38 -4.89
C PRO A 7 5.60 9.46 -3.68
N VAL A 8 4.37 8.96 -3.54
CA VAL A 8 3.98 7.97 -2.53
C VAL A 8 4.75 6.65 -2.69
N PHE A 9 5.09 6.26 -3.93
CA PHE A 9 5.87 5.06 -4.23
C PHE A 9 7.29 5.10 -3.65
N GLY A 10 7.89 6.29 -3.53
CA GLY A 10 9.23 6.45 -2.96
C GLY A 10 9.28 6.19 -1.45
N LYS A 11 8.17 6.41 -0.72
CA LYS A 11 8.09 6.20 0.73
C LYS A 11 7.88 4.74 1.13
N LEU A 12 7.37 3.93 0.20
CA LEU A 12 7.07 2.51 0.41
C LEU A 12 8.27 1.59 0.17
N GLY A 13 9.44 2.16 -0.16
CA GLY A 13 10.66 1.42 -0.45
C GLY A 13 10.70 0.86 -1.88
N PRO A 14 11.74 0.05 -2.20
CA PRO A 14 11.99 -0.44 -3.55
C PRO A 14 10.94 -1.44 -4.06
N MET A 15 10.11 -1.99 -3.17
CA MET A 15 9.11 -3.05 -3.46
C MET A 15 7.76 -2.73 -2.79
N PRO A 16 7.08 -1.66 -3.21
CA PRO A 16 5.85 -1.13 -2.59
C PRO A 16 4.72 -2.17 -2.52
N ALA A 17 4.57 -2.99 -3.55
CA ALA A 17 3.52 -4.01 -3.61
C ALA A 17 3.76 -5.17 -2.63
N ALA A 18 5.01 -5.60 -2.46
CA ALA A 18 5.36 -6.68 -1.54
C ALA A 18 5.17 -6.23 -0.09
N SER A 19 5.62 -5.01 0.24
CA SER A 19 5.47 -4.44 1.57
C SER A 19 4.00 -4.25 1.96
N LEU A 20 3.15 -3.75 1.05
CA LEU A 20 1.71 -3.67 1.33
C LEU A 20 1.06 -5.04 1.48
N ARG A 21 1.38 -6.02 0.63
CA ARG A 21 0.84 -7.38 0.76
C ARG A 21 1.19 -8.00 2.10
N ALA A 22 2.43 -7.85 2.55
CA ALA A 22 2.84 -8.34 3.86
C ALA A 22 2.03 -7.68 4.98
N MET A 23 1.87 -6.35 4.96
CA MET A 23 1.10 -5.65 6.00
C MET A 23 -0.38 -6.00 6.01
N VAL A 24 -1.01 -6.13 4.85
CA VAL A 24 -2.38 -6.63 4.76
C VAL A 24 -2.47 -8.07 5.29
N GLY A 25 -1.49 -8.93 4.99
CA GLY A 25 -1.41 -10.29 5.55
C GLY A 25 -1.20 -10.33 7.07
N TYR A 26 -0.64 -9.28 7.66
CA TYR A 26 -0.58 -9.08 9.11
C TYR A 26 -1.90 -8.54 9.71
N GLY A 27 -2.91 -8.26 8.90
CA GLY A 27 -4.21 -7.71 9.34
C GLY A 27 -4.21 -6.20 9.56
N LEU A 28 -3.17 -5.47 9.11
CA LEU A 28 -3.12 -4.02 9.24
C LEU A 28 -4.12 -3.34 8.30
N ASN A 29 -4.89 -2.40 8.84
CA ASN A 29 -5.79 -1.57 8.06
C ASN A 29 -5.01 -0.43 7.34
N GLU A 30 -5.61 0.15 6.31
CA GLU A 30 -5.08 1.23 5.48
C GLU A 30 -4.63 2.45 6.30
N ALA A 31 -5.29 2.73 7.42
CA ALA A 31 -4.90 3.78 8.36
C ALA A 31 -3.57 3.48 9.08
N GLU A 32 -3.38 2.24 9.51
CA GLU A 32 -2.16 1.79 10.19
C GLU A 32 -1.00 1.70 9.20
N ILE A 33 -1.24 1.14 8.02
CA ILE A 33 -0.30 1.11 6.91
C ILE A 33 0.11 2.54 6.52
N GLY A 34 -0.86 3.44 6.42
CA GLY A 34 -0.61 4.85 6.12
C GLY A 34 0.27 5.51 7.17
N ARG A 35 -0.01 5.25 8.45
CA ARG A 35 0.78 5.78 9.56
C ARG A 35 2.21 5.25 9.55
N TYR A 36 2.40 3.96 9.25
CA TYR A 36 3.71 3.32 9.16
C TYR A 36 4.59 3.94 8.06
N PHE A 37 4.02 4.17 6.88
CA PHE A 37 4.75 4.74 5.75
C PHE A 37 4.73 6.27 5.67
N GLY A 38 4.05 6.95 6.60
CA GLY A 38 3.87 8.40 6.55
C GLY A 38 3.12 8.88 5.30
N VAL A 39 2.10 8.12 4.90
CA VAL A 39 1.20 8.41 3.77
C VAL A 39 -0.25 8.42 4.22
N THR A 40 -1.13 9.06 3.46
CA THR A 40 -2.55 9.11 3.82
C THR A 40 -3.22 7.75 3.54
N PRO A 41 -4.24 7.36 4.34
CA PRO A 41 -5.00 6.13 4.09
C PRO A 41 -5.62 6.10 2.69
N SER A 42 -6.06 7.25 2.17
CA SER A 42 -6.56 7.38 0.80
C SER A 42 -5.52 7.03 -0.27
N SER A 43 -4.24 7.32 0.01
CA SER A 43 -3.13 6.95 -0.89
C SER A 43 -2.88 5.45 -0.86
N VAL A 44 -2.93 4.83 0.34
CA VAL A 44 -2.84 3.38 0.52
C VAL A 44 -3.98 2.68 -0.23
N ARG A 45 -5.21 3.17 -0.09
CA ARG A 45 -6.40 2.64 -0.79
C ARG A 45 -6.27 2.69 -2.31
N ARG A 46 -5.83 3.84 -2.85
CA ARG A 46 -5.57 3.98 -4.30
C ARG A 46 -4.48 3.02 -4.76
N LEU A 47 -3.44 2.84 -3.95
CA LEU A 47 -2.31 1.99 -4.27
C LEU A 47 -2.70 0.50 -4.23
N LYS A 48 -3.44 0.07 -3.20
CA LYS A 48 -4.05 -1.28 -3.12
C LYS A 48 -4.89 -1.56 -4.37
N ARG A 49 -5.76 -0.63 -4.76
CA ARG A 49 -6.58 -0.75 -5.98
C ARG A 49 -5.74 -0.82 -7.25
N SER A 50 -4.71 0.01 -7.36
CA SER A 50 -3.80 0.01 -8.52
C SER A 50 -2.96 -1.26 -8.63
N LEU A 51 -2.72 -1.95 -7.52
CA LEU A 51 -1.91 -3.17 -7.43
C LEU A 51 -2.75 -4.46 -7.34
N GLY A 52 -4.09 -4.35 -7.31
CA GLY A 52 -4.98 -5.49 -7.16
C GLY A 52 -4.82 -6.23 -5.82
N ILE A 53 -4.47 -5.50 -4.76
CA ILE A 53 -4.32 -6.07 -3.40
C ILE A 53 -5.67 -5.94 -2.69
N CYS A 54 -6.39 -7.05 -2.56
CA CYS A 54 -7.60 -7.13 -1.74
C CYS A 54 -7.22 -7.38 -0.27
N ASP A 55 -8.06 -6.95 0.68
CA ASP A 55 -7.97 -7.44 2.05
C ASP A 55 -8.31 -8.93 2.05
N SER A 56 -7.29 -9.77 2.00
CA SER A 56 -7.41 -11.17 2.37
C SER A 56 -7.38 -11.26 3.89
N ALA A 57 -8.35 -10.60 4.53
CA ALA A 57 -8.66 -10.73 5.95
C ALA A 57 -10.17 -11.02 6.05
N ALA A 58 -10.55 -12.19 5.55
CA ALA A 58 -11.85 -12.80 5.77
C ALA A 58 -11.62 -14.31 5.87
N GLU A 59 -11.00 -14.73 6.97
CA GLU A 59 -11.21 -16.05 7.58
C GLU A 59 -11.35 -15.85 9.08
#